data_AF-A0A534C1A8-F1
#
_entry.id   AF-A0A534C1A8-F1
#
_cell.length_a   1.000
_cell.length_b   1.000
_cell.length_c   1.000
_cell.angle_alpha   90.00
_cell.angle_beta   90.00
_cell.angle_gamma   90.00
#
_symmetry.space_group_name_H-M   'P 1'
#
loop_
_entity.id
_entity.type
_entity.pdbx_description
1 polymer ?
#
loop_
_entity_poly.entity_id
_entity_poly.type
_entity_poly.pdbx_seq_one_letter_code
_entity_poly.pdbx_strand_id
1 'polypeptide(L)' 'MALWNIDAYDWNRAMDADAVAGRVTTLILLRRHGVVLFHDIYGNALSALPTIFARLGHVIDWLDCHRLARL' A
#
# COMPACT_ATOMS: atom_id res chain seq x y z
N MET A 1 13.97 -2.93 -13.05
CA MET A 1 13.21 -3.85 -12.18
C MET A 1 12.90 -3.11 -10.89
N ALA A 2 11.69 -3.23 -10.34
CA ALA A 2 11.33 -2.65 -9.05
C ALA A 2 10.87 -3.77 -8.11
N LEU A 3 11.29 -3.69 -6.84
CA LEU A 3 10.84 -4.58 -5.76
C LEU A 3 10.05 -3.76 -4.74
N TRP A 4 9.44 -4.44 -3.77
CA TRP A 4 8.67 -3.82 -2.69
C TRP A 4 9.30 -4.10 -1.33
N ASN A 5 9.04 -3.22 -0.37
CA ASN A 5 9.43 -3.39 1.03
C ASN A 5 8.24 -3.23 2.01
N ILE A 6 7.05 -2.95 1.46
CA ILE A 6 5.77 -2.95 2.16
C ILE A 6 4.83 -3.88 1.39
N ASP A 7 4.39 -4.96 2.02
CA ASP A 7 3.50 -5.96 1.42
C ASP A 7 2.09 -5.82 2.03
N ALA A 8 1.10 -5.47 1.20
CA ALA A 8 -0.29 -5.35 1.60
C ALA A 8 -0.90 -6.68 2.07
N TYR A 9 -0.33 -7.82 1.65
CA TYR A 9 -0.79 -9.16 1.99
C TYR A 9 -2.24 -9.42 1.56
N ASP A 10 -2.69 -8.72 0.52
CA ASP A 10 -4.04 -8.74 -0.05
C ASP A 10 -4.38 -10.05 -0.79
N TRP A 11 -3.37 -10.79 -1.23
CA TRP A 11 -3.53 -12.12 -1.82
C TRP A 11 -4.03 -13.19 -0.82
N ASN A 12 -3.93 -12.92 0.49
CA ASN A 12 -4.40 -13.84 1.51
C ASN A 12 -5.93 -13.72 1.67
N ARG A 13 -6.64 -14.83 1.42
CA ARG A 13 -8.11 -14.91 1.52
C ARG A 13 -8.68 -14.62 2.91
N ALA A 14 -7.86 -14.69 3.96
CA ALA A 14 -8.27 -14.32 5.32
C ALA A 14 -8.27 -12.80 5.58
N MET A 15 -7.73 -12.01 4.65
CA MET A 15 -7.63 -10.56 4.80
C MET A 15 -8.83 -9.87 4.15
N ASP A 16 -9.66 -9.21 4.95
CA ASP A 16 -10.65 -8.26 4.44
C ASP A 16 -10.01 -6.89 4.13
N ALA A 17 -10.80 -5.98 3.59
CA ALA A 17 -10.32 -4.66 3.17
C ALA A 17 -9.80 -3.82 4.35
N ASP A 18 -10.43 -3.91 5.53
CA ASP A 18 -10.03 -3.16 6.71
C ASP A 18 -8.71 -3.68 7.28
N ALA A 19 -8.50 -5.00 7.29
CA ALA A 19 -7.24 -5.63 7.67
C ALA A 19 -6.10 -5.23 6.72
N VAL A 20 -6.35 -5.22 5.41
CA VAL A 20 -5.37 -4.75 4.41
C VAL A 20 -5.02 -3.28 4.64
N ALA A 21 -6.03 -2.40 4.79
CA ALA A 21 -5.82 -0.98 5.03
C ALA A 21 -5.05 -0.72 6.33
N GLY A 22 -5.41 -1.41 7.41
CA GLY A 22 -4.73 -1.34 8.70
C GLY A 22 -3.26 -1.74 8.59
N ARG A 23 -2.99 -2.90 7.98
CA ARG A 23 -1.62 -3.41 7.77
C ARG A 23 -0.76 -2.41 7.00
N VAL A 24 -1.23 -1.94 5.84
CA VAL A 24 -0.47 -1.00 5.00
C VAL A 24 -0.21 0.31 5.73
N THR A 25 -1.22 0.84 6.45
CA THR A 25 -1.06 2.05 7.26
C THR A 25 0.02 1.85 8.33
N THR A 26 -0.03 0.76 9.09
CA THR A 26 0.97 0.45 10.13
C THR A 26 2.37 0.31 9.53
N LEU A 27 2.52 -0.38 8.40
CA LEU A 27 3.82 -0.56 7.76
C LEU A 27 4.38 0.75 7.20
N ILE A 28 3.55 1.63 6.65
CA ILE A 28 3.98 2.97 6.23
C ILE A 28 4.49 3.77 7.43
N LEU A 29 3.81 3.74 8.57
CA LEU A 29 4.25 4.44 9.78
C LEU A 29 5.61 3.91 10.30
N LEU A 30 5.84 2.60 10.19
CA LEU A 30 7.08 1.97 10.64
C LEU A 30 8.25 2.19 9.66
N ARG A 31 8.01 2.09 8.35
CA ARG A 31 9.05 2.16 7.32
C ARG A 31 9.36 3.60 6.89
N ARG A 32 8.36 4.48 6.88
CA ARG A 32 8.41 5.91 6.47
C ARG A 32 8.81 6.19 5.03
N HIS A 33 9.40 5.22 4.32
CA HIS A 33 9.73 5.30 2.90
C HIS A 33 9.75 3.90 2.28
N GLY A 34 9.20 3.75 1.07
CA GLY A 34 9.14 2.44 0.42
C GLY A 34 8.20 2.34 -0.76
N VAL A 35 8.17 1.13 -1.33
CA VAL A 35 7.25 0.71 -2.38
C VAL A 35 6.27 -0.29 -1.78
N VAL A 36 4.98 0.01 -1.92
CA VAL A 36 3.87 -0.84 -1.48
C VAL A 36 3.44 -1.76 -2.61
N LEU A 37 3.39 -3.06 -2.36
CA LEU A 37 2.81 -4.03 -3.28
C LEU A 37 1.31 -4.22 -3.01
N PHE A 38 0.53 -4.16 -4.07
CA PHE A 38 -0.88 -4.57 -4.16
C PHE A 38 -1.11 -5.39 -5.43
N HIS A 39 -2.19 -6.15 -5.47
CA HIS A 39 -2.68 -6.90 -6.61
C HIS A 39 -4.11 -6.41 -6.96
N ASP A 40 -4.26 -5.81 -8.14
CA ASP A 40 -5.50 -5.21 -8.64
C ASP A 40 -6.59 -6.24 -9.03
N ILE A 41 -6.28 -7.52 -8.94
CA ILE A 41 -7.20 -8.63 -9.19
C ILE A 41 -8.05 -9.03 -7.97
N TYR A 42 -7.75 -8.50 -6.77
CA TYR A 42 -8.48 -8.84 -5.54
C TYR A 42 -9.39 -7.69 -5.07
N GLY A 43 -10.64 -8.03 -4.72
CA GLY A 43 -11.64 -7.04 -4.29
C GLY A 43 -11.28 -6.34 -2.96
N ASN A 44 -10.63 -7.05 -2.03
CA ASN A 44 -10.16 -6.48 -0.77
C ASN A 44 -9.09 -5.38 -0.98
N ALA A 45 -8.22 -5.54 -1.98
CA ALA A 45 -7.25 -4.53 -2.36
C ALA A 45 -7.94 -3.25 -2.84
N LEU A 46 -8.87 -3.38 -3.79
CA LEU A 46 -9.63 -2.26 -4.34
C LEU A 46 -10.43 -1.52 -3.23
N SER A 47 -11.06 -2.26 -2.33
CA SER A 47 -11.83 -1.70 -1.22
C SER A 47 -10.99 -1.05 -0.12
N ALA A 48 -9.72 -1.45 0.04
CA ALA A 48 -8.82 -0.88 1.05
C ALA A 48 -8.27 0.51 0.65
N LEU A 49 -8.10 0.77 -0.66
CA LEU A 49 -7.46 1.98 -1.17
C LEU A 49 -8.13 3.29 -0.70
N PRO A 50 -9.47 3.46 -0.75
CA PRO A 50 -10.11 4.69 -0.27
C PRO A 50 -9.78 5.01 1.19
N THR A 51 -9.77 3.98 2.06
CA THR A 51 -9.43 4.12 3.48
C THR A 51 -7.98 4.57 3.67
N ILE A 52 -7.05 4.01 2.90
CA ILE A 52 -5.63 4.37 2.95
C ILE A 52 -5.44 5.82 2.48
N PHE A 53 -6.04 6.21 1.35
CA PHE A 53 -5.94 7.59 0.84
C PHE A 53 -6.63 8.61 1.74
N ALA A 54 -7.75 8.27 2.38
CA ALA A 54 -8.37 9.16 3.37
C ALA A 54 -7.46 9.41 4.59
N ARG A 55 -6.70 8.39 5.03
CA ARG A 55 -5.78 8.51 6.17
C ARG A 55 -4.47 9.19 5.82
N LEU A 56 -3.92 8.90 4.64
CA LEU A 56 -2.53 9.23 4.30
C LEU A 56 -2.38 10.17 3.10
N GLY A 57 -3.43 10.41 2.31
CA GLY A 57 -3.37 11.10 1.02
C GLY A 57 -2.73 12.49 1.06
N HIS A 58 -2.81 13.18 2.20
CA HIS A 58 -2.27 14.53 2.39
C HIS A 58 -1.09 14.60 3.35
N VAL A 59 -0.69 13.47 3.96
CA VAL A 59 0.37 13.45 5.00
C VAL A 59 1.66 12.78 4.52
N ILE A 60 1.63 12.15 3.35
CA ILE A 60 2.81 11.58 2.67
C ILE A 60 2.79 11.93 1.18
N ASP A 61 3.97 11.87 0.57
CA ASP A 61 4.11 12.02 -0.88
C ASP A 61 3.89 10.67 -1.58
N TRP A 62 2.88 10.61 -2.45
CA TRP A 62 2.68 9.50 -3.38
C TRP A 62 3.45 9.78 -4.67
N LEU A 63 4.59 9.12 -4.84
CA LEU A 63 5.49 9.36 -5.95
C LEU A 63 5.10 8.56 -7.20
N ASP A 64 5.29 9.19 -8.37
CA ASP A 64 5.21 8.51 -9.66
C ASP A 64 6.27 7.41 -9.75
N CYS A 65 5.84 6.19 -10.10
CA CYS A 65 6.71 5.02 -10.20
C CYS A 65 7.81 5.15 -11.26
N HIS A 66 7.67 6.01 -12.28
CA HIS A 66 8.74 6.31 -13.23
C HIS A 66 9.93 7.05 -12.58
N ARG A 67 9.73 7.61 -11.38
CA ARG A 67 10.78 8.26 -10.58
C ARG A 67 11.58 7.26 -9.73
N LEU A 68 11.14 6.00 -9.61
CA LEU A 68 11.84 4.97 -8.80
C LEU A 68 13.26 4.67 -9.29
N ALA A 69 13.55 4.83 -10.58
CA ALA A 69 14.89 4.60 -11.13
C ALA A 69 15.93 5.66 -10.72
N ARG A 70 15.54 6.68 -9.95
CA ARG A 70 16.39 7.79 -9.51
C ARG A 70 16.54 7.90 -7.99
N LEU A 71 16.03 6.93 -7.24
CA LEU A 71 16.23 6.78 -5.79
C LEU A 71 17.30 5.72 -5.53
#